data_AF-B9Y3K2-F1
#
_entry.id   AF-B9Y3K2-F1
#
_cell.length_a   1.000
_cell.length_b   1.000
_cell.length_c   1.000
_cell.angle_alpha   90.00
_cell.angle_beta   90.00
_cell.angle_gamma   90.00
#
_symmetry.space_group_name_H-M   'P 1'
#
loop_
_entity.id
_entity.type
_entity.pdbx_description
1 polymer ?
#
loop_
_entity_poly.entity_id
_entity_poly.type
_entity_poly.pdbx_seq_one_letter_code
_entity_poly.pdbx_strand_id
1 'polypeptide(L)' 'MKENTSMEAFLDDYGKIVVYLSQRFYNGKSDRFYLERPQGEATACQIRELESHESYTRYTLTGPAEVQIG' A
#
# COMPACT_ATOMS: atom_id res chain seq x y z
N MET A 1 -16.14 -1.84 13.04
CA MET A 1 -15.30 -2.03 11.84
C MET A 1 -15.78 -1.05 10.78
N LYS A 2 -14.97 -0.09 10.35
CA LYS A 2 -15.34 0.82 9.25
C LYS A 2 -15.53 -0.01 7.98
N GLU A 3 -16.61 0.27 7.25
CA GLU A 3 -17.24 -0.62 6.29
C GLU A 3 -16.36 -1.07 5.12
N ASN A 4 -16.14 -2.38 5.01
CA ASN A 4 -16.17 -3.26 3.82
C ASN A 4 -15.52 -2.82 2.48
N THR A 5 -14.69 -1.78 2.46
CA THR A 5 -14.02 -1.20 1.28
C THR A 5 -12.53 -0.98 1.55
N SER A 6 -11.93 -1.80 2.43
CA SER A 6 -10.63 -1.48 3.01
C SER A 6 -9.47 -1.78 2.05
N MET A 7 -8.70 -0.73 1.81
CA MET A 7 -7.28 -0.81 1.54
C MET A 7 -6.55 -0.41 2.82
N GLU A 8 -5.66 -1.26 3.31
CA GLU A 8 -4.88 -0.99 4.53
C GLU A 8 -3.39 -1.07 4.20
N ALA A 9 -2.62 -0.10 4.68
CA ALA A 9 -1.18 -0.02 4.44
C ALA A 9 -0.43 0.05 5.77
N PHE A 10 0.62 -0.75 5.89
CA PHE A 10 1.44 -0.89 7.09
C PHE A 10 2.90 -0.65 6.74
N LEU A 11 3.60 0.15 7.56
CA LEU A 11 5.05 0.31 7.47
C LEU A 11 5.71 -0.80 8.29
N ASP A 12 6.40 -1.73 7.62
CA ASP A 12 6.87 -2.99 8.20
C ASP A 12 8.39 -2.98 8.48
N ASP A 13 9.16 -2.14 7.76
CA ASP A 13 10.61 -1.91 7.96
C ASP A 13 11.03 -0.61 7.23
N TYR A 14 12.33 -0.25 7.21
CA TYR A 14 12.90 0.93 6.55
C TYR A 14 12.46 1.06 5.07
N GLY A 15 11.39 1.84 4.84
CA GLY A 15 10.79 2.04 3.52
C GLY A 15 9.99 0.84 2.99
N LYS A 16 9.81 -0.25 3.75
CA LYS A 16 8.98 -1.40 3.34
C LYS A 16 7.53 -1.15 3.76
N ILE A 17 6.63 -1.12 2.78
CA ILE A 17 5.20 -0.90 3.01
C ILE A 17 4.45 -2.15 2.55
N VAL A 18 3.59 -2.70 3.40
CA VAL A 18 2.71 -3.83 3.07
C VAL A 18 1.29 -3.29 2.91
N VAL A 19 0.67 -3.55 1.75
CA VAL A 19 -0.71 -3.14 1.46
C VAL A 19 -1.61 -4.36 1.31
N TYR A 20 -2.75 -4.34 1.98
CA TYR A 20 -3.84 -5.30 1.79
C TYR A 20 -4.99 -4.61 1.07
N LEU A 21 -5.31 -5.06 -0.14
CA LEU A 21 -6.36 -4.51 -0.99
C LEU A 21 -7.49 -5.52 -1.13
N SER A 22 -8.67 -5.24 -0.58
CA SER A 22 -9.81 -6.16 -0.69
C SER A 22 -10.19 -6.44 -2.15
N GLN A 23 -10.55 -7.68 -2.47
CA GLN A 23 -11.13 -8.02 -3.79
C GLN A 23 -12.43 -7.26 -4.08
N ARG A 24 -13.11 -6.75 -3.04
CA ARG A 24 -14.32 -5.91 -3.19
C ARG A 24 -14.01 -4.49 -3.66
N PHE A 25 -12.74 -4.08 -3.69
CA PHE A 25 -12.31 -2.74 -4.08
C PHE A 25 -11.32 -2.84 -5.25
N TYR A 26 -11.63 -2.18 -6.38
CA TYR A 26 -10.90 -2.30 -7.64
C TYR A 26 -10.60 -3.74 -8.07
N ASN A 27 -11.47 -4.70 -7.72
CA ASN A 27 -11.25 -6.13 -7.95
C ASN A 27 -9.88 -6.61 -7.40
N GLY A 28 -9.45 -6.06 -6.26
CA GLY A 28 -8.18 -6.38 -5.61
C GLY A 28 -6.94 -5.90 -6.36
N LYS A 29 -7.07 -5.03 -7.36
CA LYS A 29 -5.98 -4.65 -8.24
C LYS A 29 -5.64 -3.17 -8.18
N SER A 30 -4.34 -2.88 -8.12
CA SER A 30 -3.79 -1.56 -8.38
C SER A 30 -2.43 -1.71 -9.05
N ASP A 31 -2.20 -0.90 -10.08
CA ASP A 31 -0.93 -0.91 -10.81
C ASP A 31 0.09 0.06 -10.19
N ARG A 32 -0.35 0.99 -9.35
CA ARG A 32 0.49 2.06 -8.79
C ARG A 32 0.07 2.41 -7.37
N PHE A 33 1.09 2.72 -6.56
CA PHE A 33 0.91 3.23 -5.21
C PHE A 33 1.75 4.48 -5.04
N TYR A 34 1.24 5.43 -4.26
CA TYR A 34 1.93 6.68 -3.94
C TYR A 34 1.88 6.89 -2.43
N LEU A 35 2.97 7.41 -1.87
CA LEU A 35 3.03 7.90 -0.50
C LEU A 35 2.89 9.42 -0.54
N GLU A 36 1.81 9.94 0.03
CA GLU A 36 1.55 11.38 0.12
C GLU A 36 2.02 11.91 1.49
N ARG A 37 2.87 12.94 1.46
CA ARG A 37 3.27 13.67 2.66
C ARG A 37 2.17 14.68 3.05
N PRO A 38 2.09 15.12 4.32
CA PRO A 38 1.11 16.13 4.75
C PRO A 38 1.16 17.44 3.96
N GLN A 39 2.29 17.79 3.35
CA GLN A 39 2.44 18.96 2.49
C GLN A 39 1.87 18.78 1.07
N GLY A 40 1.29 17.61 0.75
CA GLY A 40 0.67 17.29 -0.55
C GLY A 40 1.63 16.72 -1.60
N GLU A 41 2.89 16.47 -1.25
CA GLU A 41 3.84 15.83 -2.16
C GLU A 41 3.62 14.32 -2.20
N ALA A 42 3.34 13.77 -3.38
CA ALA A 42 3.15 12.35 -3.61
C ALA A 42 4.39 11.72 -4.27
N THR A 43 4.98 10.73 -3.60
CA THR A 43 6.11 9.96 -4.15
C THR A 43 5.66 8.57 -4.57
N ALA A 44 6.05 8.12 -5.76
CA ALA A 44 5.71 6.78 -6.24
C ALA A 44 6.40 5.69 -5.40
N CYS A 45 5.64 4.68 -5.00
CA CYS A 45 6.15 3.47 -4.37
C CYS A 45 6.36 2.38 -5.43
N GLN A 46 7.45 1.61 -5.29
CA GLN A 46 7.72 0.50 -6.20
C GLN A 46 7.10 -0.79 -5.67
N ILE A 47 6.25 -1.44 -6.47
CA ILE A 47 5.76 -2.80 -6.17
C ILE A 47 6.93 -3.78 -6.33
N ARG A 48 7.21 -4.55 -5.29
CA ARG A 48 8.25 -5.60 -5.27
C ARG A 48 7.65 -6.97 -5.40
N GLU A 49 6.56 -7.21 -4.69
CA GLU A 49 5.88 -8.50 -4.65
C GLU A 49 4.37 -8.28 -4.65
N LEU A 50 3.66 -9.24 -5.22
CA LEU A 50 2.21 -9.28 -5.26
C LEU A 50 1.77 -10.71 -4.98
N GLU A 51 0.88 -10.88 -4.01
CA GLU A 51 0.25 -12.14 -3.65
C GLU A 51 -1.27 -11.99 -3.74
N SER A 52 -1.91 -12.81 -4.58
CA SER A 52 -3.37 -12.83 -4.69
C SER A 52 -3.97 -13.89 -3.78
N HIS A 53 -4.92 -13.48 -2.95
CA HIS A 53 -5.72 -14.34 -2.10
C HIS A 53 -7.21 -14.22 -2.48
N GLU A 54 -8.02 -15.15 -1.97
CA GLU A 54 -9.45 -15.22 -2.28
C GLU A 54 -10.21 -13.92 -1.94
N SER A 55 -9.84 -13.24 -0.85
CA SER A 55 -10.56 -12.07 -0.34
C SER A 55 -9.78 -10.75 -0.42
N TYR A 56 -8.49 -10.80 -0.72
CA TYR A 56 -7.64 -9.60 -0.91
C TYR A 56 -6.42 -9.89 -1.79
N THR A 57 -5.74 -8.83 -2.21
CA THR A 57 -4.39 -8.89 -2.79
C THR A 57 -3.44 -8.19 -1.82
N ARG A 58 -2.31 -8.84 -1.52
CA ARG A 58 -1.23 -8.28 -0.73
C ARG A 58 -0.15 -7.76 -1.67
N TYR A 59 0.33 -6.55 -1.39
CA TYR A 59 1.45 -5.93 -2.10
C TYR A 59 2.57 -5.66 -1.10
N THR A 60 3.79 -6.05 -1.45
CA THR A 60 5.00 -5.55 -0.80
C THR A 60 5.56 -4.42 -1.64
N LEU A 61 5.67 -3.24 -1.05
CA LEU A 61 6.15 -2.03 -1.70
C LEU A 61 7.46 -1.56 -1.07
N THR A 62 8.28 -0.88 -1.87
CA THR A 62 9.38 -0.03 -1.38
C THR A 62 8.99 1.43 -1.60
N GLY A 63 8.86 2.18 -0.51
CA GLY A 63 8.73 3.63 -0.50
C GLY A 63 10.08 4.35 -0.63
N PRO A 64 10.09 5.69 -0.68
CA PRO A 64 11.33 6.47 -0.69
C PRO A 64 12.18 6.19 0.55
N ALA A 65 13.51 6.25 0.43
CA ALA A 65 14.44 5.96 1.52
C ALA A 65 14.29 6.91 2.74
N GLU A 66 13.66 8.06 2.55
CA GLU A 66 13.48 9.12 3.56
C GLU A 66 12.06 9.17 4.15
N VAL A 67 11.43 8.01 4.37
CA VAL A 67 10.24 8.00 5.25
C VAL A 67 10.72 8.36 6.66
N GLN A 68 10.67 9.65 6.99
CA GLN A 68 10.93 10.13 8.34
C GLN A 68 9.78 9.63 9.22
N ILE A 69 10.10 8.73 10.15
CA ILE A 69 9.20 8.33 11.23
C ILE A 69 9.46 9.29 12.39
N GLY A 70 8.51 10.17 12.68
CA GLY A 70 8.62 11.18 13.73
C GLY A 70 7.37 12.03 13.85
#